data_AF-A0A5N5WNF4-F1
#
_entry.id   AF-A0A5N5WNF4-F1
#
_cell.length_a   1.000
_cell.length_b   1.000
_cell.length_c   1.000
_cell.angle_alpha   90.00
_cell.angle_beta   90.00
_cell.angle_gamma   90.00
#
_symmetry.space_group_name_H-M   'P 1'
#
loop_
_entity.id
_entity.type
_entity.pdbx_description
1 polymer ?
#
loop_
_entity_poly.entity_id
_entity_poly.type
_entity_poly.pdbx_seq_one_letter_code
_entity_poly.pdbx_strand_id
1 'polypeptide(L)'
;MILLITRKDVANNSPDAYKVVSHPETIGHRAVSGPHIRFQNFVAKTVIAAPGAGADIIEAAFTASAALVGAMAVAIMRRCFEMTLEFAKSDTRNGSEPIINKQSVADLLIKMKTRCEASRALTWKACASLEKWSEAAETAYLAKVFCSDNAVQCVVEGMNAVGIQAYQARSQFGVLLNDAMCLPLFDGGNKWNPASADVFPRTRYEPHNRLPAAIKAAGYDIKDVKAVIMGHLHLDHAGGLEHFLNTGVPIYVHEEEFKHACWGAGTKAEGGSYLPDYLPLDGSLNWQTFNDSQLDLCTGVTLHLSPGHTPGLCIMQVNLSQDGTFIWTTDQFHVRENYENNHAQGWLLRDHKSWMDSTNFIRRLQRLYSATIIFGHDVEVATALIRGKPFYQ
;
A
#
# COMPACT_ATOMS: atom_id res chain seq x y z
N MET A 1 -23.26 -3.92 3.46
CA MET A 1 -24.48 -4.29 2.70
C MET A 1 -24.07 -4.66 1.29
N ILE A 2 -24.64 -5.72 0.74
CA ILE A 2 -24.46 -6.09 -0.68
C ILE A 2 -25.84 -6.19 -1.31
N LEU A 3 -25.98 -5.60 -2.49
CA LEU A 3 -27.22 -5.57 -3.28
C LEU A 3 -27.08 -6.48 -4.49
N LEU A 4 -28.09 -7.29 -4.75
CA LEU A 4 -28.21 -8.02 -6.01
C LEU A 4 -28.94 -7.13 -7.02
N ILE A 5 -28.28 -6.83 -8.14
CA ILE A 5 -28.84 -6.05 -9.23
C ILE A 5 -28.93 -6.93 -10.47
N THR A 6 -30.15 -7.20 -10.91
CA THR A 6 -30.41 -7.98 -12.13
C THR A 6 -30.71 -7.07 -13.32
N ARG A 7 -30.64 -7.61 -14.54
CA ARG A 7 -31.10 -6.89 -15.74
C ARG A 7 -32.58 -6.49 -15.65
N LYS A 8 -33.38 -7.28 -14.93
CA LYS A 8 -34.80 -6.96 -14.68
C LYS A 8 -34.95 -5.78 -13.73
N ASP A 9 -34.10 -5.66 -12.71
CA ASP A 9 -34.10 -4.49 -11.82
C ASP A 9 -33.71 -3.23 -12.59
N VAL A 10 -32.72 -3.33 -13.50
CA VAL A 10 -32.37 -2.23 -14.41
C VAL A 10 -33.56 -1.82 -15.28
N ALA A 11 -34.26 -2.77 -15.90
CA ALA A 11 -35.43 -2.49 -16.73
C ALA A 11 -36.64 -1.94 -15.96
N ASN A 12 -36.76 -2.25 -14.66
CA ASN A 12 -37.86 -1.79 -13.81
C ASN A 12 -37.62 -0.40 -13.19
N ASN A 13 -36.39 0.13 -13.29
CA ASN A 13 -36.06 1.47 -12.82
C ASN A 13 -36.23 2.50 -13.94
N SER A 14 -36.26 3.79 -13.58
CA SER A 14 -36.22 4.87 -14.57
C SER A 14 -34.98 4.72 -15.47
N PRO A 15 -35.06 5.01 -16.78
CA PRO A 15 -33.90 4.94 -17.69
C PRO A 15 -32.68 5.74 -17.21
N ASP A 16 -32.90 6.85 -16.50
CA ASP A 16 -31.82 7.69 -15.96
C ASP A 16 -31.15 7.09 -14.71
N ALA A 17 -31.73 6.05 -14.11
CA ALA A 17 -31.25 5.49 -12.86
C ALA A 17 -30.04 4.56 -13.01
N TYR A 18 -29.78 4.08 -14.23
CA TYR A 18 -28.61 3.28 -14.58
C TYR A 18 -28.00 3.83 -15.87
N LYS A 19 -26.78 4.35 -15.78
CA LYS A 19 -26.09 4.94 -16.92
C LYS A 19 -24.74 4.29 -17.14
N VAL A 20 -24.52 3.81 -18.37
CA VAL A 20 -23.17 3.53 -18.88
C VAL A 20 -22.50 4.87 -19.16
N VAL A 21 -21.46 5.18 -18.39
CA VAL A 21 -20.70 6.44 -18.48
C VAL A 21 -19.67 6.36 -19.60
N SER A 22 -18.92 5.26 -19.66
CA SER A 22 -17.92 5.00 -20.68
C SER A 22 -17.61 3.51 -20.77
N HIS A 23 -16.98 3.09 -21.87
CA HIS A 23 -16.32 1.80 -22.01
C HIS A 23 -14.81 2.04 -22.03
N PRO A 24 -14.11 1.85 -20.89
CA PRO A 24 -12.67 2.02 -20.83
C PRO A 24 -11.98 1.09 -21.82
N GLU A 25 -11.12 1.65 -22.67
CA GLU A 25 -10.21 0.84 -23.48
C GLU A 25 -9.06 0.34 -22.60
N THR A 26 -8.78 -0.96 -22.68
CA THR A 26 -7.68 -1.59 -21.95
C THR A 26 -6.64 -2.12 -22.93
N ILE A 27 -5.38 -2.11 -22.53
CA ILE A 27 -4.27 -2.61 -23.36
C ILE A 27 -4.18 -4.15 -23.36
N GLY A 28 -4.64 -4.78 -22.28
CA GLY A 28 -4.82 -6.23 -22.11
C GLY A 28 -6.25 -6.54 -21.68
N HIS A 29 -6.64 -7.80 -21.69
CA HIS A 29 -8.01 -8.26 -21.35
C HIS A 29 -9.10 -7.56 -22.18
N ARG A 30 -8.79 -7.22 -23.43
CA ARG A 30 -9.64 -6.42 -24.33
C ARG A 30 -11.03 -7.00 -24.58
N ALA A 31 -11.16 -8.33 -24.50
CA ALA A 31 -12.42 -9.03 -24.69
C ALA A 31 -13.38 -8.94 -23.50
N VAL A 32 -12.89 -8.50 -22.33
CA VAL A 32 -13.64 -8.55 -21.06
C VAL A 32 -13.65 -7.22 -20.30
N SER A 33 -13.25 -6.11 -20.93
CA SER A 33 -13.35 -4.78 -20.31
C SER A 33 -14.82 -4.41 -20.08
N GLY A 34 -15.17 -4.20 -18.81
CA GLY A 34 -16.52 -3.80 -18.39
C GLY A 34 -16.76 -2.29 -18.50
N PRO A 35 -18.01 -1.83 -18.67
CA PRO A 35 -18.31 -0.40 -18.67
C PRO A 35 -18.11 0.24 -17.30
N HIS A 36 -17.73 1.52 -17.31
CA HIS A 36 -17.92 2.38 -16.15
C HIS A 36 -19.41 2.74 -16.04
N ILE A 37 -20.03 2.36 -14.94
CA ILE A 37 -21.46 2.52 -14.70
C ILE A 37 -21.74 3.49 -13.54
N ARG A 38 -22.84 4.23 -13.63
CA ARG A 38 -23.34 5.11 -12.58
C ARG A 38 -24.79 4.77 -12.27
N PHE A 39 -25.10 4.68 -10.98
CA PHE A 39 -26.47 4.59 -10.48
C PHE A 39 -26.92 5.95 -9.94
N GLN A 40 -28.16 6.36 -10.23
CA GLN A 40 -28.75 7.60 -9.71
C GLN A 40 -30.21 7.35 -9.32
N ASN A 41 -30.56 7.50 -8.03
CA ASN A 41 -31.91 7.19 -7.54
C ASN A 41 -32.38 5.76 -7.91
N PHE A 42 -31.44 4.81 -8.05
CA PHE A 42 -31.72 3.43 -8.41
C PHE A 42 -32.31 2.68 -7.21
N VAL A 43 -33.43 2.00 -7.42
CA VAL A 43 -34.09 1.16 -6.41
C VAL A 43 -33.71 -0.29 -6.65
N ALA A 44 -32.82 -0.82 -5.81
CA ALA A 44 -32.53 -2.24 -5.70
C ALA A 44 -33.35 -2.86 -4.56
N LYS A 45 -34.11 -3.92 -4.84
CA LYS A 45 -35.01 -4.54 -3.84
C LYS A 45 -34.37 -5.70 -3.09
N THR A 46 -33.32 -6.30 -3.65
CA THR A 46 -32.73 -7.54 -3.13
C THR A 46 -31.42 -7.23 -2.40
N VAL A 47 -31.44 -7.38 -1.08
CA VAL A 47 -30.26 -7.29 -0.22
C VAL A 47 -29.77 -8.71 0.04
N ILE A 48 -28.54 -9.02 -0.36
CA ILE A 48 -27.92 -10.34 -0.13
C ILE A 48 -26.98 -10.36 1.07
N ALA A 49 -26.65 -9.18 1.61
CA ALA A 49 -25.93 -9.02 2.87
C ALA A 49 -26.37 -7.75 3.57
N ALA A 50 -26.63 -7.82 4.88
CA ALA A 50 -27.04 -6.66 5.68
C ALA A 50 -25.96 -5.55 5.70
N PRO A 51 -26.32 -4.30 6.06
CA PRO A 51 -25.33 -3.28 6.46
C PRO A 51 -24.33 -3.84 7.48
N GLY A 52 -23.04 -3.50 7.35
CA GLY A 52 -21.95 -4.08 8.15
C GLY A 52 -21.38 -5.40 7.61
N ALA A 53 -22.22 -6.35 7.19
CA ALA A 53 -21.77 -7.70 6.79
C ALA A 53 -21.21 -7.83 5.34
N GLY A 54 -20.86 -6.70 4.70
CA GLY A 54 -20.47 -6.71 3.28
C GLY A 54 -19.03 -7.15 3.04
N ALA A 55 -18.12 -6.76 3.93
CA ALA A 55 -16.69 -6.98 3.76
C ALA A 55 -16.35 -8.48 3.72
N ASP A 56 -16.78 -9.25 4.73
CA ASP A 56 -16.49 -10.68 4.85
C ASP A 56 -16.95 -11.49 3.64
N ILE A 57 -18.12 -11.16 3.08
CA ILE A 57 -18.68 -11.84 1.90
C ILE A 57 -17.89 -11.48 0.64
N ILE A 58 -17.48 -10.22 0.49
CA ILE A 58 -16.63 -9.80 -0.63
C ILE A 58 -15.25 -10.45 -0.52
N GLU A 59 -14.69 -10.54 0.69
CA GLU A 59 -13.40 -11.19 0.94
C GLU A 59 -13.44 -12.68 0.60
N ALA A 60 -14.52 -13.39 0.96
CA ALA A 60 -14.72 -14.77 0.55
C ALA A 60 -14.80 -14.93 -0.98
N ALA A 61 -15.48 -14.01 -1.68
CA ALA A 61 -15.53 -14.00 -3.14
C ALA A 61 -14.15 -13.72 -3.75
N PHE A 62 -13.38 -12.78 -3.18
CA PHE A 62 -12.02 -12.45 -3.62
C PHE A 62 -11.01 -13.54 -3.35
N THR A 63 -11.22 -14.35 -2.31
CA THR A 63 -10.42 -15.55 -2.06
C THR A 63 -10.52 -16.53 -3.24
N ALA A 64 -11.73 -16.78 -3.73
CA ALA A 64 -11.93 -17.66 -4.88
C ALA A 64 -11.36 -17.05 -6.18
N SER A 65 -11.56 -15.76 -6.43
CA SER A 65 -11.00 -15.10 -7.61
C SER A 65 -9.47 -15.05 -7.59
N ALA A 66 -8.84 -14.86 -6.43
CA ALA A 66 -7.38 -14.86 -6.27
C ALA A 66 -6.75 -16.18 -6.76
N ALA A 67 -7.36 -17.33 -6.42
CA ALA A 67 -6.92 -18.62 -6.94
C ALA A 67 -7.05 -18.71 -8.48
N LEU A 68 -8.12 -18.15 -9.05
CA LEU A 68 -8.32 -18.08 -10.50
C LEU A 68 -7.28 -17.18 -11.19
N VAL A 69 -6.87 -16.08 -10.56
CA VAL A 69 -5.75 -15.26 -11.08
C VAL A 69 -4.47 -16.08 -11.19
N GLY A 70 -4.20 -16.95 -10.20
CA GLY A 70 -3.11 -17.91 -10.27
C GLY A 70 -3.20 -18.81 -11.52
N ALA A 71 -4.39 -19.33 -11.82
CA ALA A 71 -4.62 -20.15 -13.02
C ALA A 71 -4.41 -19.37 -14.33
N MET A 72 -4.87 -18.12 -14.41
CA MET A 72 -4.62 -17.23 -15.55
C MET A 72 -3.12 -17.01 -15.76
N ALA A 73 -2.39 -16.71 -14.68
CA ALA A 73 -0.95 -16.52 -14.70
C ALA A 73 -0.22 -17.76 -15.23
N VAL A 74 -0.59 -18.95 -14.76
CA VAL A 74 -0.02 -20.23 -15.22
C VAL A 74 -0.29 -20.47 -16.71
N ALA A 75 -1.49 -20.13 -17.19
CA ALA A 75 -1.83 -20.26 -18.61
C ALA A 75 -0.96 -19.35 -19.49
N ILE A 76 -0.79 -18.09 -19.09
CA ILE A 76 0.08 -17.13 -19.79
C ILE A 76 1.53 -17.60 -19.79
N MET A 77 2.06 -18.00 -18.63
CA MET A 77 3.44 -18.52 -18.51
C MET A 77 3.67 -19.74 -19.39
N ARG A 78 2.72 -20.68 -19.39
CA ARG A 78 2.80 -21.88 -20.23
C ARG A 78 2.86 -21.50 -21.70
N ARG A 79 1.94 -20.65 -22.17
CA ARG A 79 1.90 -20.23 -23.58
C ARG A 79 3.17 -19.49 -23.99
N CYS A 80 3.65 -18.58 -23.14
CA CYS A 80 4.89 -17.86 -23.37
C CYS A 80 6.10 -18.79 -23.47
N PHE A 81 6.21 -19.76 -22.54
CA PHE A 81 7.27 -20.76 -22.56
C PHE A 81 7.24 -21.61 -23.84
N GLU A 82 6.06 -22.11 -24.24
CA GLU A 82 5.91 -22.91 -25.45
C GLU A 82 6.37 -22.15 -26.70
N MET A 83 5.93 -20.89 -26.86
CA MET A 83 6.36 -20.03 -27.98
C MET A 83 7.86 -19.76 -27.96
N THR A 84 8.42 -19.51 -26.78
CA THR A 84 9.86 -19.24 -26.62
C THR A 84 10.69 -20.47 -26.93
N LEU A 85 10.25 -21.65 -26.47
CA LEU A 85 10.91 -22.93 -26.72
C LEU A 85 10.87 -23.30 -28.22
N GLU A 86 9.75 -23.06 -28.88
CA GLU A 86 9.60 -23.27 -30.33
C GLU A 86 10.56 -22.39 -31.13
N PHE A 87 10.62 -21.09 -30.79
CA PHE A 87 11.58 -20.17 -31.40
C PHE A 87 13.02 -20.60 -31.14
N ALA A 88 13.35 -20.98 -29.90
CA ALA A 88 14.70 -21.37 -29.52
C ALA A 88 15.20 -22.61 -30.28
N LYS A 89 14.31 -23.55 -30.58
CA LYS A 89 14.62 -24.77 -31.35
C LYS A 89 14.81 -24.52 -32.85
N SER A 90 14.23 -23.46 -33.39
CA SER A 90 14.12 -23.25 -34.84
C SER A 90 15.03 -22.14 -35.38
N ASP A 91 15.30 -21.09 -34.59
CA ASP A 91 16.08 -19.93 -35.03
C ASP A 91 17.55 -20.09 -34.63
N THR A 92 18.47 -19.80 -35.56
CA THR A 92 19.93 -19.88 -35.35
C THR A 92 20.59 -18.51 -35.12
N ARG A 93 19.87 -17.40 -35.32
CA ARG A 93 20.40 -16.03 -35.31
C ARG A 93 21.61 -15.82 -36.22
N ASN A 94 21.60 -16.46 -37.39
CA ASN A 94 22.74 -16.52 -38.33
C ASN A 94 23.99 -17.22 -37.75
N GLY A 95 23.84 -17.97 -36.66
CA GLY A 95 24.86 -18.85 -36.12
C GLY A 95 24.85 -20.24 -36.77
N SER A 96 25.79 -21.08 -36.34
CA SER A 96 25.95 -22.46 -36.81
C SER A 96 24.95 -23.45 -36.21
N GLU A 97 24.18 -23.05 -35.20
CA GLU A 97 23.25 -23.92 -34.48
C GLU A 97 22.04 -23.14 -33.96
N PRO A 98 20.90 -23.81 -33.70
CA PRO A 98 19.75 -23.18 -33.07
C PRO A 98 20.09 -22.59 -31.70
N ILE A 99 19.43 -21.49 -31.34
CA ILE A 99 19.77 -20.76 -30.12
C ILE A 99 19.50 -21.54 -28.82
N ILE A 100 18.70 -22.61 -28.85
CA ILE A 100 18.49 -23.50 -27.70
C ILE A 100 19.80 -24.11 -27.18
N ASN A 101 20.82 -24.27 -28.03
CA ASN A 101 22.13 -24.79 -27.65
C ASN A 101 23.01 -23.75 -26.94
N LYS A 102 22.59 -22.47 -26.92
CA LYS A 102 23.32 -21.41 -26.22
C LYS A 102 22.95 -21.43 -24.74
N GLN A 103 23.96 -21.51 -23.87
CA GLN A 103 23.76 -21.56 -22.42
C GLN A 103 22.85 -20.44 -21.89
N SER A 104 23.04 -19.20 -22.36
CA SER A 104 22.20 -18.06 -21.94
C SER A 104 20.72 -18.23 -22.27
N VAL A 105 20.38 -18.95 -23.33
CA VAL A 105 18.97 -19.25 -23.70
C VAL A 105 18.46 -20.43 -22.88
N ALA A 106 19.29 -21.45 -22.65
CA ALA A 106 18.95 -22.58 -21.78
C ALA A 106 18.62 -22.11 -20.34
N ASP A 107 19.42 -21.18 -19.79
CA ASP A 107 19.21 -20.61 -18.45
C ASP A 107 17.86 -19.88 -18.36
N LEU A 108 17.48 -19.13 -19.40
CA LEU A 108 16.18 -18.46 -19.48
C LEU A 108 15.04 -19.48 -19.55
N LEU A 109 15.13 -20.48 -20.43
CA LEU A 109 14.10 -21.51 -20.58
C LEU A 109 13.87 -22.31 -19.30
N ILE A 110 14.95 -22.67 -18.58
CA ILE A 110 14.85 -23.36 -17.29
C ILE A 110 14.15 -22.49 -16.24
N LYS A 111 14.49 -21.20 -16.17
CA LYS A 111 13.82 -20.26 -15.25
C LYS A 111 12.34 -20.10 -15.57
N MET A 112 11.99 -19.89 -16.83
CA MET A 112 10.60 -19.78 -17.29
C MET A 112 9.80 -21.05 -16.96
N LYS A 113 10.36 -22.23 -17.26
CA LYS A 113 9.70 -23.51 -16.97
C LYS A 113 9.52 -23.72 -15.47
N THR A 114 10.55 -23.45 -14.68
CA THR A 114 10.51 -23.59 -13.21
C THR A 114 9.43 -22.69 -12.60
N ARG A 115 9.37 -21.41 -13.00
CA ARG A 115 8.29 -20.50 -12.57
C ARG A 115 6.91 -21.03 -12.93
N CYS A 116 6.74 -21.54 -14.15
CA CYS A 116 5.47 -22.08 -14.61
C CYS A 116 5.05 -23.32 -13.80
N GLU A 117 5.95 -24.26 -13.51
CA GLU A 117 5.66 -25.46 -12.71
C GLU A 117 5.38 -25.12 -11.24
N ALA A 118 6.19 -24.25 -10.63
CA ALA A 118 6.00 -23.82 -9.25
C ALA A 118 4.65 -23.09 -9.08
N SER A 119 4.35 -22.17 -10.01
CA SER A 119 3.07 -21.44 -10.03
C SER A 119 1.88 -22.38 -10.25
N ARG A 120 2.05 -23.41 -11.09
CA ARG A 120 1.02 -24.44 -11.30
C ARG A 120 0.75 -25.20 -10.01
N ALA A 121 1.79 -25.70 -9.34
CA ALA A 121 1.63 -26.45 -8.09
C ALA A 121 0.95 -25.59 -7.00
N LEU A 122 1.38 -24.34 -6.86
CA LEU A 122 0.79 -23.41 -5.89
C LEU A 122 -0.67 -23.08 -6.22
N THR A 123 -1.00 -22.86 -7.49
CA THR A 123 -2.38 -22.64 -7.95
C THR A 123 -3.26 -23.85 -7.69
N TRP A 124 -2.80 -25.07 -7.99
CA TRP A 124 -3.56 -26.29 -7.67
C TRP A 124 -3.81 -26.44 -6.17
N LYS A 125 -2.80 -26.14 -5.36
CA LYS A 125 -2.93 -26.13 -3.89
C LYS A 125 -4.00 -25.11 -3.46
N ALA A 126 -3.95 -23.89 -3.98
CA ALA A 126 -4.94 -22.85 -3.69
C ALA A 126 -6.36 -23.28 -4.07
N CYS A 127 -6.56 -23.81 -5.28
CA CYS A 127 -7.85 -24.30 -5.73
C CYS A 127 -8.37 -25.45 -4.86
N ALA A 128 -7.50 -26.40 -4.48
CA ALA A 128 -7.88 -27.50 -3.59
C ALA A 128 -8.23 -27.01 -2.18
N SER A 129 -7.53 -25.99 -1.68
CA SER A 129 -7.82 -25.37 -0.38
C SER A 129 -9.18 -24.67 -0.35
N LEU A 130 -9.78 -24.27 -1.48
CA LEU A 130 -11.13 -23.70 -1.51
C LEU A 130 -12.21 -24.66 -1.00
N GLU A 131 -11.96 -25.98 -1.02
CA GLU A 131 -12.85 -26.97 -0.39
C GLU A 131 -12.81 -26.90 1.15
N LYS A 132 -11.73 -26.32 1.71
CA LYS A 132 -11.47 -26.16 3.14
C LYS A 132 -11.25 -24.67 3.47
N TRP A 133 -12.34 -23.92 3.49
CA TRP A 133 -12.36 -22.44 3.62
C TRP A 133 -11.46 -21.84 4.71
N SER A 134 -11.23 -22.54 5.82
CA SER A 134 -10.36 -22.08 6.91
C SER A 134 -8.89 -21.86 6.50
N GLU A 135 -8.41 -22.52 5.44
CA GLU A 135 -7.03 -22.43 4.92
C GLU A 135 -6.97 -21.80 3.51
N ALA A 136 -8.13 -21.46 2.95
CA ALA A 136 -8.29 -21.10 1.56
C ALA A 136 -7.73 -19.71 1.24
N ALA A 137 -8.02 -18.72 2.10
CA ALA A 137 -7.65 -17.32 1.91
C ALA A 137 -6.13 -17.16 1.76
N GLU A 138 -5.37 -17.67 2.72
CA GLU A 138 -3.91 -17.59 2.70
C GLU A 138 -3.33 -18.20 1.43
N THR A 139 -3.70 -19.45 1.12
CA THR A 139 -3.13 -20.15 -0.04
C THR A 139 -3.54 -19.48 -1.36
N ALA A 140 -4.77 -18.96 -1.47
CA ALA A 140 -5.24 -18.26 -2.65
C ALA A 140 -4.51 -16.92 -2.87
N TYR A 141 -4.29 -16.15 -1.81
CA TYR A 141 -3.54 -14.90 -1.91
C TYR A 141 -2.06 -15.14 -2.20
N LEU A 142 -1.44 -16.15 -1.59
CA LEU A 142 -0.08 -16.57 -1.93
C LEU A 142 0.01 -16.97 -3.42
N ALA A 143 -0.95 -17.74 -3.92
CA ALA A 143 -1.02 -18.12 -5.33
C ALA A 143 -1.18 -16.89 -6.24
N LYS A 144 -2.12 -15.99 -5.95
CA LYS A 144 -2.31 -14.75 -6.72
C LYS A 144 -1.00 -13.97 -6.81
N VAL A 145 -0.42 -13.60 -5.67
CA VAL A 145 0.77 -12.73 -5.61
C VAL A 145 1.93 -13.38 -6.33
N PHE A 146 2.29 -14.61 -5.94
CA PHE A 146 3.44 -15.31 -6.52
C PHE A 146 3.26 -15.55 -8.01
N CYS A 147 2.10 -16.09 -8.43
CA CYS A 147 1.92 -16.48 -9.82
C CYS A 147 1.81 -15.28 -10.75
N SER A 148 1.07 -14.23 -10.36
CA SER A 148 0.87 -13.04 -11.20
C SER A 148 2.17 -12.25 -11.43
N ASP A 149 3.01 -12.08 -10.40
CA ASP A 149 4.32 -11.43 -10.54
C ASP A 149 5.26 -12.26 -11.43
N ASN A 150 5.26 -13.59 -11.23
CA ASN A 150 6.07 -14.49 -12.05
C ASN A 150 5.60 -14.57 -13.51
N ALA A 151 4.30 -14.35 -13.79
CA ALA A 151 3.79 -14.30 -15.16
C ALA A 151 4.40 -13.13 -15.94
N VAL A 152 4.47 -11.94 -15.35
CA VAL A 152 5.10 -10.77 -15.97
C VAL A 152 6.56 -11.05 -16.29
N GLN A 153 7.31 -11.56 -15.31
CA GLN A 153 8.73 -11.87 -15.52
C GLN A 153 8.95 -12.94 -16.59
N CYS A 154 8.13 -13.99 -16.59
CA CYS A 154 8.22 -15.05 -17.59
C CYS A 154 8.02 -14.50 -19.02
N VAL A 155 7.05 -13.61 -19.22
CA VAL A 155 6.82 -12.99 -20.54
C VAL A 155 8.00 -12.13 -20.97
N VAL A 156 8.55 -11.31 -20.07
CA VAL A 156 9.73 -10.48 -20.35
C VAL A 156 10.95 -11.34 -20.72
N GLU A 157 11.18 -12.44 -20.01
CA GLU A 157 12.27 -13.37 -20.32
C GLU A 157 12.09 -14.04 -21.68
N GLY A 158 10.86 -14.46 -22.01
CA GLY A 158 10.55 -14.99 -23.33
C GLY A 158 10.80 -13.98 -24.45
N MET A 159 10.40 -12.72 -24.22
CA MET A 159 10.69 -11.61 -25.15
C MET A 159 12.20 -11.38 -25.30
N ASN A 160 12.98 -11.48 -24.23
CA ASN A 160 14.44 -11.32 -24.30
C ASN A 160 15.11 -12.43 -25.11
N ALA A 161 14.65 -13.68 -24.99
CA ALA A 161 15.15 -14.79 -25.81
C ALA A 161 14.80 -14.60 -27.31
N VAL A 162 13.59 -14.13 -27.60
CA VAL A 162 13.09 -13.89 -28.97
C VAL A 162 13.55 -12.54 -29.55
N GLY A 163 14.06 -11.63 -28.72
CA GLY A 163 14.58 -10.31 -29.11
C GLY A 163 13.54 -9.43 -29.82
N ILE A 164 14.00 -8.54 -30.70
CA ILE A 164 13.16 -7.50 -31.32
C ILE A 164 11.92 -8.04 -32.06
N GLN A 165 11.97 -9.29 -32.55
CA GLN A 165 10.81 -9.93 -33.19
C GLN A 165 9.63 -10.08 -32.23
N ALA A 166 9.89 -10.28 -30.94
CA ALA A 166 8.87 -10.40 -29.91
C ALA A 166 8.04 -9.11 -29.75
N TYR A 167 8.62 -7.95 -30.10
CA TYR A 167 8.01 -6.64 -29.98
C TYR A 167 7.25 -6.17 -31.24
N GLN A 168 7.22 -6.99 -32.29
CA GLN A 168 6.47 -6.68 -33.50
C GLN A 168 4.95 -6.74 -33.23
N ALA A 169 4.15 -5.89 -33.87
CA ALA A 169 2.70 -5.84 -33.68
C ALA A 169 1.99 -7.19 -33.95
N ARG A 170 2.56 -8.03 -34.83
CA ARG A 170 2.05 -9.38 -35.15
C ARG A 170 2.42 -10.45 -34.12
N SER A 171 3.33 -10.15 -33.21
CA SER A 171 3.81 -11.08 -32.19
C SER A 171 2.76 -11.25 -31.08
N GLN A 172 2.48 -12.48 -30.67
CA GLN A 172 1.60 -12.75 -29.54
C GLN A 172 2.24 -12.36 -28.19
N PHE A 173 3.56 -12.13 -28.11
CA PHE A 173 4.22 -11.73 -26.86
C PHE A 173 3.70 -10.40 -26.30
N GLY A 174 3.39 -9.43 -27.16
CA GLY A 174 2.81 -8.15 -26.72
C GLY A 174 1.42 -8.32 -26.10
N VAL A 175 0.61 -9.24 -26.63
CA VAL A 175 -0.70 -9.58 -26.05
C VAL A 175 -0.52 -10.22 -24.69
N LEU A 176 0.35 -11.24 -24.60
CA LEU A 176 0.64 -11.92 -23.33
C LEU A 176 1.19 -10.99 -22.27
N LEU A 177 2.05 -10.02 -22.65
CA LEU A 177 2.60 -9.04 -21.72
C LEU A 177 1.50 -8.15 -21.16
N ASN A 178 0.64 -7.61 -22.02
CA ASN A 178 -0.45 -6.74 -21.59
C ASN A 178 -1.47 -7.48 -20.71
N ASP A 179 -1.76 -8.74 -21.01
CA ASP A 179 -2.64 -9.58 -20.18
C ASP A 179 -1.99 -9.91 -18.83
N ALA A 180 -0.70 -10.23 -18.81
CA ALA A 180 0.06 -10.54 -17.59
C ALA A 180 0.16 -9.33 -16.66
N MET A 181 0.41 -8.14 -17.20
CA MET A 181 0.57 -6.89 -16.43
C MET A 181 -0.68 -6.51 -15.63
N CYS A 182 -1.85 -7.00 -16.04
CA CYS A 182 -3.11 -6.74 -15.33
C CYS A 182 -3.29 -7.64 -14.10
N LEU A 183 -2.71 -8.84 -14.09
CA LEU A 183 -2.95 -9.84 -13.03
C LEU A 183 -2.51 -9.37 -11.63
N PRO A 184 -1.34 -8.71 -11.45
CA PRO A 184 -0.94 -8.14 -10.15
C PRO A 184 -1.80 -6.97 -9.68
N LEU A 185 -2.71 -6.46 -10.51
CA LEU A 185 -3.59 -5.32 -10.22
C LEU A 185 -5.00 -5.75 -9.86
N PHE A 186 -5.41 -6.96 -10.24
CA PHE A 186 -6.73 -7.51 -9.91
C PHE A 186 -6.94 -7.53 -8.39
N ASP A 187 -8.20 -7.36 -7.97
CA ASP A 187 -8.67 -7.51 -6.60
C ASP A 187 -7.81 -6.76 -5.57
N GLY A 188 -7.63 -5.45 -5.77
CA GLY A 188 -6.84 -4.57 -4.87
C GLY A 188 -5.33 -4.61 -5.11
N GLY A 189 -4.86 -5.46 -6.02
CA GLY A 189 -3.46 -5.61 -6.37
C GLY A 189 -2.62 -6.44 -5.39
N ASN A 190 -1.32 -6.59 -5.65
CA ASN A 190 -0.43 -7.42 -4.84
C ASN A 190 0.19 -6.71 -3.63
N LYS A 191 0.19 -5.37 -3.62
CA LYS A 191 0.84 -4.55 -2.58
C LYS A 191 -0.11 -3.99 -1.52
N TRP A 192 -1.42 -4.05 -1.75
CA TRP A 192 -2.44 -3.44 -0.90
C TRP A 192 -3.27 -4.54 -0.24
N ASN A 193 -2.71 -5.19 0.79
CA ASN A 193 -3.52 -6.04 1.67
C ASN A 193 -4.38 -5.15 2.60
N PRO A 194 -5.37 -5.72 3.33
CA PRO A 194 -6.20 -4.94 4.25
C PRO A 194 -5.39 -4.11 5.26
N ALA A 195 -4.30 -4.66 5.80
CA ALA A 195 -3.42 -3.92 6.70
C ALA A 195 -2.73 -2.72 6.01
N SER A 196 -2.33 -2.82 4.75
CA SER A 196 -1.82 -1.70 3.95
C SER A 196 -2.93 -0.69 3.63
N ALA A 197 -4.17 -1.15 3.45
CA ALA A 197 -5.33 -0.26 3.29
C ALA A 197 -5.68 0.46 4.61
N ASP A 198 -5.48 -0.20 5.76
CA ASP A 198 -5.67 0.36 7.10
C ASP A 198 -4.57 1.37 7.47
N VAL A 199 -3.34 1.16 6.99
CA VAL A 199 -2.21 2.11 7.17
C VAL A 199 -2.33 3.32 6.23
N PHE A 200 -2.80 3.12 5.00
CA PHE A 200 -3.01 4.20 4.02
C PHE A 200 -4.51 4.42 3.68
N PRO A 201 -5.41 4.66 4.67
CA PRO A 201 -6.85 4.60 4.48
C PRO A 201 -7.43 5.84 3.78
N ARG A 202 -6.58 6.73 3.23
CA ARG A 202 -7.03 7.90 2.47
C ARG A 202 -7.59 7.47 1.12
N THR A 203 -8.82 6.97 1.15
CA THR A 203 -9.65 6.64 -0.02
C THR A 203 -10.14 7.88 -0.75
N ARG A 204 -10.07 9.07 -0.11
CA ARG A 204 -10.46 10.35 -0.68
C ARG A 204 -9.55 11.47 -0.19
N TYR A 205 -8.82 12.10 -1.11
CA TYR A 205 -7.95 13.24 -0.84
C TYR A 205 -8.42 14.44 -1.66
N GLU A 206 -8.95 15.43 -0.99
CA GLU A 206 -9.54 16.64 -1.59
C GLU A 206 -8.67 17.87 -1.29
N PRO A 207 -8.83 18.98 -2.02
CA PRO A 207 -8.02 20.19 -1.81
C PRO A 207 -8.00 20.71 -0.36
N HIS A 208 -9.08 20.51 0.41
CA HIS A 208 -9.17 20.92 1.81
C HIS A 208 -8.31 20.07 2.76
N ASN A 209 -7.85 18.88 2.33
CA ASN A 209 -6.95 18.03 3.12
C ASN A 209 -5.47 18.38 2.94
N ARG A 210 -5.13 19.30 2.02
CA ARG A 210 -3.76 19.77 1.82
C ARG A 210 -3.32 20.64 2.99
N LEU A 211 -2.05 20.55 3.38
CA LEU A 211 -1.50 21.24 4.56
C LEU A 211 -1.84 22.74 4.61
N PRO A 212 -1.70 23.54 3.52
CA PRO A 212 -2.07 24.96 3.56
C PRO A 212 -3.56 25.20 3.85
N ALA A 213 -4.44 24.36 3.33
CA ALA A 213 -5.88 24.48 3.55
C ALA A 213 -6.27 24.04 4.97
N ALA A 214 -5.62 23.01 5.52
CA ALA A 214 -5.82 22.55 6.88
C ALA A 214 -5.37 23.60 7.91
N ILE A 215 -4.19 24.22 7.72
CA ILE A 215 -3.71 25.31 8.57
C ILE A 215 -4.65 26.53 8.49
N LYS A 216 -5.12 26.86 7.28
CA LYS A 216 -6.13 27.91 7.07
C LYS A 216 -7.44 27.63 7.78
N ALA A 217 -7.90 26.38 7.80
CA ALA A 217 -9.10 25.98 8.53
C ALA A 217 -8.94 26.13 10.06
N ALA A 218 -7.72 26.04 10.57
CA ALA A 218 -7.40 26.31 11.97
C ALA A 218 -7.27 27.82 12.31
N GLY A 219 -7.45 28.71 11.32
CA GLY A 219 -7.40 30.16 11.53
C GLY A 219 -6.02 30.80 11.34
N TYR A 220 -5.04 30.06 10.79
CA TYR A 220 -3.67 30.52 10.57
C TYR A 220 -3.28 30.50 9.09
N ASP A 221 -2.26 31.27 8.69
CA ASP A 221 -1.59 31.08 7.40
C ASP A 221 -0.43 30.09 7.56
N ILE A 222 -0.08 29.35 6.51
CA ILE A 222 1.08 28.44 6.56
C ILE A 222 2.39 29.18 6.87
N LYS A 223 2.47 30.48 6.56
CA LYS A 223 3.59 31.36 6.93
C LYS A 223 3.68 31.67 8.42
N ASP A 224 2.63 31.39 9.20
CA ASP A 224 2.62 31.62 10.65
C ASP A 224 3.36 30.50 11.40
N VAL A 225 3.60 29.36 10.76
CA VAL A 225 4.31 28.21 11.35
C VAL A 225 5.72 28.63 11.79
N LYS A 226 6.05 28.36 13.06
CA LYS A 226 7.34 28.72 13.68
C LYS A 226 8.29 27.54 13.86
N ALA A 227 7.76 26.33 13.86
CA ALA A 227 8.53 25.10 13.94
C ALA A 227 7.71 23.95 13.35
N VAL A 228 8.40 22.97 12.79
CA VAL A 228 7.82 21.69 12.38
C VAL A 228 8.42 20.61 13.27
N ILE A 229 7.58 19.72 13.80
CA ILE A 229 8.01 18.60 14.64
C ILE A 229 7.77 17.32 13.85
N MET A 230 8.83 16.57 13.61
CA MET A 230 8.77 15.28 12.93
C MET A 230 8.80 14.17 13.97
N GLY A 231 7.70 13.42 14.10
CA GLY A 231 7.68 12.20 14.91
C GLY A 231 8.58 11.13 14.30
N HIS A 232 8.53 10.96 12.97
CA HIS A 232 9.50 10.20 12.19
C HIS A 232 9.41 10.63 10.71
N LEU A 233 10.22 10.06 9.81
CA LEU A 233 10.42 10.57 8.45
C LEU A 233 9.88 9.66 7.33
N HIS A 234 8.95 8.75 7.61
CA HIS A 234 8.26 8.03 6.54
C HIS A 234 7.45 8.97 5.64
N LEU A 235 7.17 8.52 4.42
CA LEU A 235 6.58 9.29 3.31
C LEU A 235 5.31 10.07 3.69
N ASP A 236 4.47 9.49 4.54
CA ASP A 236 3.17 9.99 4.97
C ASP A 236 3.26 10.94 6.16
N HIS A 237 4.42 11.01 6.81
CA HIS A 237 4.74 11.96 7.88
C HIS A 237 5.59 13.11 7.36
N ALA A 238 6.60 12.82 6.54
CA ALA A 238 7.50 13.80 5.92
C ALA A 238 6.87 14.54 4.72
N GLY A 239 5.74 14.04 4.19
CA GLY A 239 4.98 14.74 3.16
C GLY A 239 4.47 16.11 3.67
N GLY A 240 4.62 17.16 2.85
CA GLY A 240 4.27 18.53 3.20
C GLY A 240 5.48 19.41 3.56
N LEU A 241 6.66 18.81 3.77
CA LEU A 241 7.89 19.57 4.02
C LEU A 241 8.28 20.48 2.84
N GLU A 242 7.79 20.20 1.62
CA GLU A 242 7.99 21.06 0.45
C GLU A 242 7.47 22.49 0.66
N HIS A 243 6.50 22.69 1.57
CA HIS A 243 5.98 24.01 1.90
C HIS A 243 6.95 24.85 2.74
N PHE A 244 7.97 24.23 3.34
CA PHE A 244 8.93 24.88 4.21
C PHE A 244 10.32 25.06 3.59
N LEU A 245 10.49 24.68 2.31
CA LEU A 245 11.71 24.91 1.55
C LEU A 245 12.07 26.41 1.52
N ASN A 246 13.31 26.72 1.91
CA ASN A 246 13.89 28.06 1.95
C ASN A 246 13.14 29.06 2.84
N THR A 247 12.29 28.58 3.75
CA THR A 247 11.56 29.44 4.70
C THR A 247 12.35 29.76 5.96
N GLY A 248 13.38 28.97 6.26
CA GLY A 248 14.15 29.05 7.50
C GLY A 248 13.43 28.50 8.74
N VAL A 249 12.19 28.01 8.60
CA VAL A 249 11.43 27.38 9.69
C VAL A 249 12.18 26.13 10.19
N PRO A 250 12.53 26.03 11.49
CA PRO A 250 13.23 24.88 12.03
C PRO A 250 12.36 23.61 12.00
N ILE A 251 12.95 22.50 11.55
CA ILE A 251 12.34 21.19 11.47
C ILE A 251 13.04 20.27 12.48
N TYR A 252 12.36 20.00 13.59
CA TYR A 252 12.87 19.18 14.67
C TYR A 252 12.65 17.69 14.39
N VAL A 253 13.71 16.90 14.50
CA VAL A 253 13.67 15.45 14.30
C VAL A 253 14.76 14.78 15.15
N HIS A 254 14.51 13.57 15.63
CA HIS A 254 15.54 12.86 16.37
C HIS A 254 16.73 12.48 15.47
N GLU A 255 17.95 12.55 16.00
CA GLU A 255 19.19 12.32 15.26
C GLU A 255 19.24 10.92 14.65
N GLU A 256 18.81 9.89 15.40
CA GLU A 256 18.76 8.51 14.89
C GLU A 256 17.74 8.34 13.76
N GLU A 257 16.63 9.09 13.80
CA GLU A 257 15.67 9.06 12.71
C GLU A 257 16.25 9.71 11.45
N PHE A 258 16.88 10.88 11.61
CA PHE A 258 17.47 11.61 10.50
C PHE A 258 18.57 10.78 9.81
N LYS A 259 19.47 10.17 10.59
CA LYS A 259 20.51 9.28 10.07
C LYS A 259 19.91 8.06 9.36
N HIS A 260 18.91 7.42 9.99
CA HIS A 260 18.27 6.24 9.42
C HIS A 260 17.54 6.57 8.10
N ALA A 261 16.84 7.70 8.05
CA ALA A 261 16.17 8.19 6.87
C ALA A 261 17.16 8.50 5.73
N CYS A 262 18.29 9.15 6.03
CA CYS A 262 19.36 9.39 5.05
C CYS A 262 19.95 8.08 4.49
N TRP A 263 20.23 7.12 5.38
CA TRP A 263 20.71 5.80 4.99
C TRP A 263 19.68 5.04 4.13
N GLY A 264 18.43 5.01 4.58
CA GLY A 264 17.34 4.29 3.92
C GLY A 264 17.05 4.85 2.53
N ALA A 265 16.95 6.17 2.41
CA ALA A 265 16.77 6.87 1.14
C ALA A 265 17.99 6.70 0.20
N GLY A 266 19.21 6.83 0.71
CA GLY A 266 20.44 6.76 -0.08
C GLY A 266 20.77 5.36 -0.60
N THR A 267 20.53 4.32 0.22
CA THR A 267 20.80 2.92 -0.15
C THR A 267 19.63 2.25 -0.86
N LYS A 268 18.43 2.85 -0.80
CA LYS A 268 17.16 2.26 -1.25
C LYS A 268 16.74 1.00 -0.48
N ALA A 269 17.40 0.69 0.65
CA ALA A 269 17.05 -0.45 1.49
C ALA A 269 15.62 -0.33 2.06
N GLU A 270 15.19 0.90 2.32
CA GLU A 270 13.85 1.27 2.79
C GLU A 270 13.03 1.93 1.67
N GLY A 271 13.29 1.51 0.43
CA GLY A 271 12.69 2.09 -0.77
C GLY A 271 11.16 2.02 -0.72
N GLY A 272 10.54 3.19 -0.68
CA GLY A 272 9.09 3.34 -0.54
C GLY A 272 8.69 3.97 0.79
N SER A 273 9.43 3.74 1.89
CA SER A 273 9.14 4.34 3.20
C SER A 273 9.82 5.69 3.36
N TYR A 274 11.11 5.80 3.01
CA TYR A 274 11.85 7.07 2.99
C TYR A 274 12.05 7.54 1.55
N LEU A 275 11.58 8.76 1.25
CA LEU A 275 11.67 9.34 -0.09
C LEU A 275 12.79 10.39 -0.14
N PRO A 276 13.78 10.27 -1.04
CA PRO A 276 14.85 11.25 -1.19
C PRO A 276 14.34 12.68 -1.41
N ASP A 277 13.22 12.83 -2.12
CA ASP A 277 12.62 14.13 -2.44
C ASP A 277 12.08 14.87 -1.20
N TYR A 278 11.81 14.16 -0.09
CA TYR A 278 11.37 14.75 1.18
C TYR A 278 12.53 15.07 2.12
N LEU A 279 13.77 14.68 1.76
CA LEU A 279 14.97 14.84 2.56
C LEU A 279 16.09 15.54 1.79
N PRO A 280 15.84 16.74 1.20
CA PRO A 280 16.91 17.49 0.56
C PRO A 280 17.99 17.86 1.59
N LEU A 281 19.23 17.48 1.26
CA LEU A 281 20.43 17.76 2.08
C LEU A 281 21.23 18.96 1.54
N ASP A 282 20.60 19.79 0.70
CA ASP A 282 21.20 20.96 0.05
C ASP A 282 21.07 22.26 0.87
N GLY A 283 20.51 22.17 2.08
CA GLY A 283 20.28 23.31 2.97
C GLY A 283 18.95 24.05 2.73
N SER A 284 18.11 23.57 1.80
CA SER A 284 16.77 24.14 1.58
C SER A 284 15.81 23.92 2.75
N LEU A 285 16.02 22.90 3.58
CA LEU A 285 15.28 22.66 4.82
C LEU A 285 16.18 22.94 6.03
N ASN A 286 15.65 23.63 7.05
CA ASN A 286 16.37 23.94 8.27
C ASN A 286 16.22 22.82 9.31
N TRP A 287 16.95 21.73 9.11
CA TRP A 287 16.94 20.58 10.03
C TRP A 287 17.57 20.92 11.38
N GLN A 288 16.87 20.57 12.46
CA GLN A 288 17.30 20.71 13.86
C GLN A 288 17.23 19.34 14.53
N THR A 289 18.37 18.66 14.64
CA THR A 289 18.43 17.32 15.26
C THR A 289 18.70 17.38 16.76
N PHE A 290 18.13 16.44 17.50
CA PHE A 290 18.44 16.19 18.91
C PHE A 290 18.66 14.70 19.15
N ASN A 291 19.46 14.33 20.15
CA ASN A 291 19.85 12.94 20.42
C ASN A 291 19.49 12.46 21.84
N ASP A 292 18.94 13.34 22.67
CA ASP A 292 18.44 12.98 23.99
C ASP A 292 17.17 12.13 23.89
N SER A 293 16.96 11.26 24.88
CA SER A 293 15.73 10.46 24.96
C SER A 293 14.47 11.30 25.20
N GLN A 294 14.63 12.55 25.63
CA GLN A 294 13.58 13.52 25.83
C GLN A 294 14.05 14.91 25.41
N LEU A 295 13.19 15.67 24.74
CA LEU A 295 13.40 17.08 24.43
C LEU A 295 12.19 17.90 24.87
N ASP A 296 12.38 18.80 25.83
CA ASP A 296 11.40 19.83 26.16
C ASP A 296 11.54 20.98 25.17
N LEU A 297 10.72 20.96 24.11
CA LEU A 297 10.85 21.88 22.98
C LEU A 297 10.38 23.29 23.34
N CYS A 298 9.26 23.38 24.04
CA CYS A 298 8.72 24.62 24.59
C CYS A 298 7.79 24.30 25.78
N THR A 299 7.31 25.33 26.47
CA THR A 299 6.40 25.14 27.61
C THR A 299 5.18 24.34 27.19
N GLY A 300 5.03 23.16 27.78
CA GLY A 300 3.90 22.26 27.52
C GLY A 300 4.09 21.28 26.37
N VAL A 301 5.19 21.32 25.61
CA VAL A 301 5.47 20.35 24.53
C VAL A 301 6.79 19.62 24.79
N THR A 302 6.69 18.31 24.98
CA THR A 302 7.84 17.43 25.21
C THR A 302 7.83 16.29 24.20
N LEU A 303 8.96 16.06 23.54
CA LEU A 303 9.18 14.92 22.65
C LEU A 303 9.88 13.80 23.42
N HIS A 304 9.44 12.57 23.23
CA HIS A 304 10.07 11.40 23.85
C HIS A 304 10.46 10.39 22.78
N LEU A 305 11.74 10.01 22.76
CA LEU A 305 12.23 8.91 21.93
C LEU A 305 11.49 7.61 22.30
N SER A 306 10.88 6.98 21.31
CA SER A 306 10.06 5.78 21.43
C SER A 306 10.33 4.85 20.25
N PRO A 307 11.52 4.21 20.20
CA PRO A 307 11.95 3.45 19.04
C PRO A 307 11.15 2.16 18.88
N GLY A 308 11.12 1.62 17.67
CA GLY A 308 10.51 0.32 17.38
C GLY A 308 9.93 0.25 15.98
N HIS A 309 8.99 1.17 15.66
CA HIS A 309 8.54 1.38 14.28
C HIS A 309 9.70 1.83 13.41
N THR A 310 10.37 2.90 13.81
CA THR A 310 11.67 3.31 13.28
C THR A 310 12.66 3.48 14.42
N PRO A 311 13.98 3.49 14.15
CA PRO A 311 15.00 3.63 15.20
C PRO A 311 14.95 4.96 15.96
N GLY A 312 14.40 6.02 15.35
CA GLY A 312 14.34 7.35 15.95
C GLY A 312 12.93 7.93 16.12
N LEU A 313 11.89 7.10 16.09
CA LEU A 313 10.51 7.55 16.29
C LEU A 313 10.37 8.30 17.62
N CYS A 314 9.74 9.47 17.60
CA CYS A 314 9.38 10.25 18.77
C CYS A 314 7.87 10.39 18.90
N ILE A 315 7.35 10.11 20.11
CA ILE A 315 6.01 10.54 20.50
C ILE A 315 6.06 11.98 21.00
N MET A 316 4.92 12.67 20.95
CA MET A 316 4.79 14.03 21.45
C MET A 316 3.78 14.09 22.59
N GLN A 317 4.21 14.59 23.74
CA GLN A 317 3.35 14.94 24.87
C GLN A 317 3.03 16.44 24.82
N VAL A 318 1.75 16.78 24.88
CA VAL A 318 1.27 18.17 25.00
C VAL A 318 0.46 18.31 26.29
N ASN A 319 0.87 19.23 27.16
CA ASN A 319 0.20 19.55 28.41
C ASN A 319 -0.58 20.85 28.23
N LEU A 320 -1.91 20.71 28.14
CA LEU A 320 -2.84 21.83 27.99
C LEU A 320 -3.42 22.24 29.34
N SER A 321 -3.67 23.53 29.51
CA SER A 321 -4.00 24.11 30.81
C SER A 321 -5.43 23.82 31.28
N GLN A 322 -6.37 23.68 30.34
CA GLN A 322 -7.78 23.41 30.59
C GLN A 322 -8.16 21.99 30.19
N ASP A 323 -7.53 21.45 29.14
CA ASP A 323 -7.89 20.17 28.54
C ASP A 323 -7.00 18.99 28.95
N GLY A 324 -6.00 19.23 29.81
CA GLY A 324 -5.13 18.19 30.35
C GLY A 324 -4.04 17.73 29.39
N THR A 325 -3.49 16.54 29.63
CA THR A 325 -2.37 16.02 28.83
C THR A 325 -2.84 15.15 27.68
N PHE A 326 -2.23 15.35 26.53
CA PHE A 326 -2.41 14.54 25.33
C PHE A 326 -1.07 13.94 24.90
N ILE A 327 -1.08 12.70 24.42
CA ILE A 327 0.11 12.02 23.88
C ILE A 327 -0.21 11.57 22.46
N TRP A 328 0.44 12.19 21.48
CA TRP A 328 0.44 11.74 20.09
C TRP A 328 1.50 10.68 19.94
N THR A 329 1.06 9.46 19.68
CA THR A 329 1.96 8.32 19.62
C THR A 329 2.61 8.17 18.25
N THR A 330 2.27 9.03 17.28
CA THR A 330 2.66 8.87 15.87
C THR A 330 2.43 7.40 15.48
N ASP A 331 3.39 6.76 14.82
CA ASP A 331 3.34 5.36 14.44
C ASP A 331 3.91 4.40 15.48
N GLN A 332 4.04 4.79 16.75
CA GLN A 332 4.18 3.75 17.77
C GLN A 332 2.90 2.89 17.81
N PHE A 333 1.74 3.50 17.58
CA PHE A 333 0.47 2.81 17.36
C PHE A 333 -0.26 3.48 16.18
N HIS A 334 -0.50 2.74 15.09
CA HIS A 334 -1.27 3.27 13.97
C HIS A 334 -2.73 3.43 14.38
N VAL A 335 -3.31 2.40 14.98
CA VAL A 335 -4.71 2.36 15.43
C VAL A 335 -4.80 1.92 16.88
N ARG A 336 -5.95 2.20 17.51
CA ARG A 336 -6.24 1.85 18.90
C ARG A 336 -5.95 0.39 19.23
N GLU A 337 -6.23 -0.53 18.31
CA GLU A 337 -6.03 -1.96 18.49
C GLU A 337 -4.56 -2.32 18.69
N ASN A 338 -3.61 -1.58 18.09
CA ASN A 338 -2.19 -1.80 18.36
C ASN A 338 -1.88 -1.58 19.84
N TYR A 339 -2.50 -0.57 20.43
CA TYR A 339 -2.34 -0.20 21.83
C TYR A 339 -3.08 -1.16 22.77
N GLU A 340 -4.35 -1.46 22.50
CA GLU A 340 -5.21 -2.27 23.38
C GLU A 340 -4.82 -3.75 23.36
N ASN A 341 -4.53 -4.30 22.17
CA ASN A 341 -4.17 -5.71 22.02
C ASN A 341 -2.68 -5.97 22.22
N ASN A 342 -1.88 -4.93 22.48
CA ASN A 342 -0.43 -5.02 22.62
C ASN A 342 0.24 -5.68 21.39
N HIS A 343 -0.26 -5.34 20.20
CA HIS A 343 0.14 -5.95 18.94
C HIS A 343 0.90 -4.93 18.09
N ALA A 344 2.19 -5.20 17.89
CA ALA A 344 3.04 -4.41 17.02
C ALA A 344 2.55 -4.44 15.57
N GLN A 345 2.96 -3.43 14.83
CA GLN A 345 2.67 -3.34 13.40
C GLN A 345 3.50 -4.41 12.68
N GLY A 346 2.96 -5.04 11.64
CA GLY A 346 3.60 -6.19 10.99
C GLY A 346 4.88 -5.82 10.24
N TRP A 347 4.81 -5.75 8.92
CA TRP A 347 5.99 -5.56 8.07
C TRP A 347 6.64 -4.17 8.17
N LEU A 348 5.96 -3.18 8.77
CA LEU A 348 6.47 -1.82 8.98
C LEU A 348 7.31 -1.65 10.26
N LEU A 349 7.32 -2.65 11.14
CA LEU A 349 8.12 -2.64 12.35
C LEU A 349 9.60 -2.90 12.04
N ARG A 350 10.51 -2.16 12.68
CA ARG A 350 11.96 -2.38 12.54
C ARG A 350 12.57 -3.13 13.72
N ASP A 351 12.06 -2.90 14.92
CA ASP A 351 12.51 -3.63 16.12
C ASP A 351 11.39 -3.87 17.13
N HIS A 352 11.03 -5.15 17.30
CA HIS A 352 9.92 -5.55 18.16
C HIS A 352 10.22 -5.33 19.65
N LYS A 353 11.48 -5.51 20.08
CA LYS A 353 11.85 -5.33 21.49
C LYS A 353 11.70 -3.86 21.88
N SER A 354 12.32 -2.97 21.12
CA SER A 354 12.22 -1.51 21.30
C SER A 354 10.77 -1.07 21.29
N TRP A 355 9.96 -1.59 20.35
CA TRP A 355 8.53 -1.28 20.30
C TRP A 355 7.78 -1.69 21.57
N MET A 356 8.10 -2.85 22.16
CA MET A 356 7.50 -3.28 23.43
C MET A 356 7.95 -2.40 24.60
N ASP A 357 9.22 -2.02 24.64
CA ASP A 357 9.78 -1.14 25.68
C ASP A 357 9.14 0.26 25.61
N SER A 358 9.01 0.83 24.40
CA SER A 358 8.29 2.08 24.09
C SER A 358 6.81 2.00 24.46
N THR A 359 6.14 0.88 24.16
CA THR A 359 4.74 0.65 24.55
C THR A 359 4.56 0.70 26.06
N ASN A 360 5.44 0.03 26.80
CA ASN A 360 5.41 0.04 28.26
C ASN A 360 5.72 1.43 28.83
N PHE A 361 6.61 2.18 28.21
CA PHE A 361 6.90 3.56 28.56
C PHE A 361 5.69 4.48 28.35
N ILE A 362 5.03 4.43 27.19
CA ILE A 362 3.84 5.23 26.90
C ILE A 362 2.70 4.91 27.86
N ARG A 363 2.49 3.62 28.18
CA ARG A 363 1.52 3.21 29.20
C ARG A 363 1.80 3.81 30.57
N ARG A 364 3.07 3.94 30.96
CA ARG A 364 3.45 4.61 32.22
C ARG A 364 3.18 6.11 32.14
N LEU A 365 3.56 6.76 31.04
CA LEU A 365 3.28 8.18 30.81
C LEU A 365 1.77 8.47 30.85
N GLN A 366 0.96 7.66 30.16
CA GLN A 366 -0.50 7.81 30.16
C GLN A 366 -1.06 7.80 31.59
N ARG A 367 -0.63 6.83 32.41
CA ARG A 367 -1.07 6.74 33.81
C ARG A 367 -0.60 7.92 34.65
N LEU A 368 0.65 8.34 34.48
CA LEU A 368 1.25 9.42 35.27
C LEU A 368 0.54 10.75 35.03
N TYR A 369 0.18 11.03 33.78
CA TYR A 369 -0.43 12.31 33.38
C TYR A 369 -1.95 12.22 33.19
N SER A 370 -2.56 11.04 33.42
CA SER A 370 -3.96 10.78 33.05
C SER A 370 -4.25 11.20 31.60
N ALA A 371 -3.32 10.89 30.70
CA ALA A 371 -3.29 11.48 29.37
C ALA A 371 -4.29 10.84 28.40
N THR A 372 -4.81 11.66 27.49
CA THR A 372 -5.54 11.21 26.29
C THR A 372 -4.54 10.76 25.23
N ILE A 373 -4.68 9.53 24.74
CA ILE A 373 -3.80 8.99 23.68
C ILE A 373 -4.39 9.27 22.31
N ILE A 374 -3.54 9.71 21.39
CA ILE A 374 -3.86 9.96 19.99
C ILE A 374 -2.96 9.08 19.12
N PHE A 375 -3.57 8.18 18.36
CA PHE A 375 -2.90 7.23 17.48
C PHE A 375 -2.65 7.83 16.09
N GLY A 376 -1.67 7.31 15.35
CA GLY A 376 -1.19 7.92 14.09
C GLY A 376 -2.23 7.93 12.95
N HIS A 377 -2.99 6.86 12.79
CA HIS A 377 -3.86 6.58 11.64
C HIS A 377 -5.31 6.24 12.04
N ASP A 378 -5.69 6.47 13.30
CA ASP A 378 -7.01 6.10 13.83
C ASP A 378 -8.08 7.15 13.52
N VAL A 379 -8.91 6.85 12.52
CA VAL A 379 -9.99 7.74 12.07
C VAL A 379 -11.06 7.96 13.13
N GLU A 380 -11.32 6.97 13.98
CA GLU A 380 -12.38 7.04 14.99
C GLU A 380 -11.98 7.98 16.11
N VAL A 381 -10.74 7.86 16.60
CA VAL A 381 -10.15 8.77 17.60
C VAL A 381 -10.07 10.18 17.05
N ALA A 382 -9.55 10.36 15.83
CA ALA A 382 -9.46 11.68 15.21
C ALA A 382 -10.85 12.33 15.04
N THR A 383 -11.83 11.59 14.53
CA THR A 383 -13.19 12.09 14.32
C THR A 383 -13.87 12.45 15.64
N ALA A 384 -13.67 11.65 16.70
CA ALA A 384 -14.21 11.93 18.02
C ALA A 384 -13.67 13.25 18.60
N LEU A 385 -12.36 13.51 18.46
CA LEU A 385 -11.74 14.75 18.90
C LEU A 385 -12.22 15.96 18.09
N ILE A 386 -12.24 15.85 16.77
CA ILE A 386 -12.70 16.92 15.86
C ILE A 386 -14.16 17.30 16.13
N ARG A 387 -15.03 16.30 16.42
CA ARG A 387 -16.43 16.55 16.77
C ARG A 387 -16.61 17.05 18.21
N GLY A 388 -15.67 16.73 19.09
CA GLY A 388 -15.74 17.05 20.51
C GLY A 388 -15.59 18.54 20.79
N LYS A 389 -14.53 19.16 20.26
CA LYS A 389 -14.26 20.60 20.44
C LYS A 389 -13.65 21.22 19.18
N PRO A 390 -13.95 22.50 18.88
CA PRO A 390 -13.32 23.21 17.77
C PRO A 390 -11.82 23.49 18.02
N PHE A 391 -11.39 23.62 19.28
CA PHE A 391 -9.99 23.74 19.71
C PHE A 391 -9.83 23.24 21.16
N TYR A 392 -8.58 22.91 21.53
CA TYR A 392 -8.17 22.46 22.86
C TYR A 392 -7.10 23.42 23.42
N GLN A 393 -7.10 23.72 24.73
CA GLN A 393 -6.28 24.77 25.37
C GLN A 393 -5.83 24.46 26.81
#